data_AF-A0A2A3GJ75-F1
#
_entry.id   AF-A0A2A3GJ75-F1
#
_cell.length_a   1.000
_cell.length_b   1.000
_cell.length_c   1.000
_cell.angle_alpha   90.00
_cell.angle_beta   90.00
_cell.angle_gamma   90.00
#
_symmetry.space_group_name_H-M   'P 1'
#
loop_
_entity.id
_entity.type
_entity.pdbx_description
1 polymer ?
#
loop_
_entity_poly.entity_id
_entity_poly.type
_entity_poly.pdbx_seq_one_letter_code
_entity_poly.pdbx_strand_id
1 'polypeptide(L)'
;MVFTDEMVRSLFANSECFPQQAIGNYRSSLVPLTPRIFNASLGLNMDLKTDPAVAPGWGSQIPVLLLVADQDQLIPEARAEETSTALGVPITRLATDWGLSGHGHNFIIEMGSEEIAQRVDAWLSSVC
;
A
#
# COMPACT_ATOMS: atom_id res chain seq x y z
N MET A 1 5.94 15.69 11.53
CA MET A 1 6.34 15.99 10.15
C MET A 1 5.15 16.64 9.47
N VAL A 2 5.37 17.81 8.86
CA VAL A 2 4.38 18.45 7.99
C VAL A 2 4.77 18.11 6.56
N PHE A 3 3.85 17.55 5.78
CA PHE A 3 4.14 17.18 4.39
C PHE A 3 4.26 18.44 3.52
N THR A 4 5.42 18.64 2.90
CA THR A 4 5.62 19.71 1.91
C THR A 4 4.93 19.34 0.60
N ASP A 5 4.66 20.32 -0.26
CA ASP A 5 4.08 20.06 -1.59
C ASP A 5 4.92 19.07 -2.41
N GLU A 6 6.24 19.23 -2.34
CA GLU A 6 7.21 18.35 -2.97
C GLU A 6 7.07 16.90 -2.48
N MET A 7 6.98 16.69 -1.16
CA MET A 7 6.78 15.36 -0.58
C MET A 7 5.44 14.75 -1.00
N VAL A 8 4.38 15.57 -1.07
CA VAL A 8 3.07 15.11 -1.54
C VAL A 8 3.18 14.61 -2.98
N ARG A 9 3.81 15.38 -3.85
CA ARG A 9 3.99 15.02 -5.26
C ARG A 9 4.90 13.82 -5.47
N SER A 10 5.98 13.70 -4.69
CA SER A 10 6.95 12.62 -4.89
C SER A 10 6.56 11.30 -4.24
N LEU A 11 5.83 11.32 -3.12
CA LEU A 11 5.52 10.10 -2.37
C LEU A 11 4.09 9.61 -2.56
N PHE A 12 3.14 10.53 -2.75
CA PHE A 12 1.72 10.22 -2.69
C PHE A 12 0.98 10.49 -4.01
N ALA A 13 1.41 11.49 -4.77
CA ALA A 13 0.77 11.94 -6.02
C ALA A 13 1.73 11.86 -7.23
N ASN A 14 2.57 10.82 -7.23
CA ASN A 14 3.66 10.63 -8.19
C ASN A 14 3.26 9.86 -9.46
N SER A 15 2.10 9.20 -9.44
CA SER A 15 1.70 8.27 -10.49
C SER A 15 0.97 8.96 -11.64
N GLU A 16 0.98 8.30 -12.80
CA GLU A 16 0.22 8.70 -13.98
C GLU A 16 -1.30 8.71 -13.72
N CYS A 17 -1.80 7.75 -12.95
CA CYS A 17 -3.22 7.64 -12.62
C CYS A 17 -3.67 8.59 -11.51
N PHE A 18 -2.76 9.29 -10.81
CA PHE A 18 -3.17 10.23 -9.77
C PHE A 18 -3.94 11.42 -10.37
N PRO A 19 -5.11 11.80 -9.81
CA PRO A 19 -5.91 12.91 -10.32
C PRO A 19 -5.25 14.26 -9.94
N GLN A 20 -4.29 14.71 -10.75
CA GLN A 20 -3.46 15.89 -10.47
C GLN A 20 -4.26 17.17 -10.19
N GLN A 21 -5.43 17.31 -10.82
CA GLN A 21 -6.37 18.41 -10.57
C GLN A 21 -6.92 18.46 -9.13
N ALA A 22 -6.91 17.33 -8.42
CA ALA A 22 -7.40 17.19 -7.04
C ALA A 22 -6.29 17.29 -5.99
N ILE A 23 -5.03 17.56 -6.38
CA ILE A 23 -3.89 17.54 -5.46
C ILE A 23 -4.03 18.51 -4.28
N GLY A 24 -4.67 19.67 -4.50
CA GLY A 24 -4.94 20.62 -3.42
C GLY A 24 -5.89 20.05 -2.36
N ASN A 25 -6.94 19.35 -2.79
CA ASN A 25 -7.88 18.67 -1.88
C ASN A 25 -7.22 17.49 -1.17
N TYR A 26 -6.41 16.71 -1.90
CA TYR A 26 -5.65 15.62 -1.29
C TYR A 26 -4.72 16.15 -0.20
N ARG A 27 -3.95 17.20 -0.50
CA ARG A 27 -3.01 17.80 0.45
C ARG A 27 -3.70 18.37 1.68
N SER A 28 -4.89 18.97 1.55
CA SER A 28 -5.64 19.48 2.70
C SER A 28 -6.18 18.38 3.62
N SER A 29 -6.29 17.14 3.13
CA SER A 29 -6.67 15.97 3.93
C SER A 29 -5.51 15.38 4.73
N LEU A 30 -4.26 15.72 4.40
CA LEU A 30 -3.08 15.17 5.07
C LEU A 30 -2.92 15.76 6.47
N VAL A 31 -2.84 14.87 7.46
CA VAL A 31 -2.57 15.25 8.85
C VAL A 31 -1.09 15.08 9.18
N PRO A 32 -0.50 15.93 10.05
CA PRO A 32 0.88 15.76 10.47
C PRO A 32 1.11 14.40 11.14
N LEU A 33 2.04 13.61 10.61
CA LEU A 33 2.53 12.42 11.30
C LEU A 33 3.63 12.78 12.28
N THR A 34 3.46 12.46 13.57
CA THR A 34 4.57 12.56 14.52
C THR A 34 5.52 11.36 14.32
N PRO A 35 6.83 11.49 14.61
CA PRO A 35 7.75 10.34 14.56
C PRO A 35 7.26 9.16 15.40
N ARG A 36 6.58 9.43 16.52
CA ARG A 36 5.95 8.40 17.35
C ARG A 36 4.86 7.63 16.58
N ILE A 37 3.97 8.34 15.88
CA ILE A 37 2.91 7.71 15.06
C ILE A 37 3.53 6.91 13.92
N PHE A 38 4.52 7.48 13.23
CA PHE A 38 5.21 6.81 12.12
C PHE A 38 5.95 5.54 12.55
N ASN A 39 6.70 5.62 13.64
CA ASN A 39 7.42 4.47 14.17
C ASN A 39 6.46 3.39 14.68
N ALA A 40 5.33 3.78 15.28
CA ALA A 40 4.30 2.83 15.68
C ALA A 40 3.65 2.14 14.46
N SER A 41 3.34 2.86 13.38
CA SER A 41 2.77 2.25 12.17
C SER A 41 3.72 1.29 11.45
N LEU A 42 5.04 1.46 11.62
CA LEU A 42 6.07 0.58 11.07
C LEU A 42 6.52 -0.52 12.04
N GLY A 43 5.94 -0.62 13.25
CA GLY A 43 6.40 -1.56 14.27
C GLY A 43 7.86 -1.33 14.72
N LEU A 44 8.35 -0.09 14.57
CA LEU A 44 9.66 0.39 15.02
C LEU A 44 9.56 0.96 16.44
N ASN A 45 9.02 0.15 17.36
CA ASN A 45 8.81 0.50 18.75
C ASN A 45 9.37 -0.58 19.68
N MET A 46 9.24 -0.38 20.98
CA MET A 46 9.69 -1.32 22.02
C MET A 46 8.64 -2.36 22.38
N ASP A 47 7.55 -2.47 21.61
CA ASP A 47 6.48 -3.39 21.91
C ASP A 47 6.94 -4.85 21.70
N LEU A 48 6.32 -5.77 22.44
CA LEU A 48 6.56 -7.21 22.29
C LEU A 48 6.25 -7.62 20.84
N LYS A 49 7.26 -8.14 20.15
CA LYS A 49 7.11 -8.73 18.82
C LYS A 49 6.74 -10.20 18.97
N THR A 50 5.81 -10.67 18.13
CA THR A 50 5.46 -12.09 18.09
C THR A 50 6.59 -12.88 17.46
N ASP A 51 6.98 -13.99 18.09
CA ASP A 51 7.89 -14.97 17.49
C ASP A 51 7.16 -15.70 16.35
N PRO A 52 7.64 -15.60 15.09
CA PRO A 52 7.04 -16.30 13.96
C PRO A 52 6.97 -17.83 14.15
N ALA A 53 7.85 -18.41 14.97
CA ALA A 53 7.79 -19.84 15.29
C ALA A 53 6.61 -20.21 16.21
N VAL A 54 6.09 -19.23 16.96
CA VAL A 54 4.97 -19.41 17.91
C VAL A 54 3.66 -18.91 17.31
N ALA A 55 3.70 -17.81 16.56
CA ALA A 55 2.56 -17.23 15.86
C ALA A 55 2.99 -16.91 14.41
N PRO A 56 2.74 -17.81 13.45
CA PRO A 56 3.27 -17.75 12.08
C PRO A 56 2.70 -16.62 11.20
N GLY A 57 2.19 -15.55 11.80
CA GLY A 57 1.64 -14.38 11.11
C GLY A 57 0.26 -14.63 10.51
N TRP A 58 -0.36 -13.57 9.98
CA TRP A 58 -1.71 -13.62 9.43
C TRP A 58 -1.79 -14.32 8.07
N GLY A 59 -0.72 -14.28 7.26
CA GLY A 59 -0.74 -14.89 5.92
C GLY A 59 -0.92 -16.41 5.91
N SER A 60 -0.67 -17.09 7.03
CA SER A 60 -0.96 -18.52 7.21
C SER A 60 -2.31 -18.81 7.86
N GLN A 61 -3.02 -17.78 8.36
CA GLN A 61 -4.24 -17.91 9.16
C GLN A 61 -5.49 -17.45 8.42
N ILE A 62 -5.36 -16.47 7.54
CA ILE A 62 -6.47 -15.91 6.76
C ILE A 62 -6.04 -15.74 5.30
N PRO A 63 -6.98 -15.77 4.34
CA PRO A 63 -6.71 -15.35 2.98
C PRO A 63 -6.20 -13.90 2.96
N VAL A 64 -5.09 -13.66 2.27
CA VAL A 64 -4.50 -12.32 2.10
C VAL A 64 -4.24 -12.08 0.63
N LEU A 65 -4.67 -10.92 0.15
CA LEU A 65 -4.31 -10.38 -1.16
C LEU A 65 -3.29 -9.27 -0.97
N LEU A 66 -2.06 -9.48 -1.45
CA LEU A 66 -0.99 -8.49 -1.39
C LEU A 66 -0.86 -7.79 -2.75
N LEU A 67 -1.34 -6.54 -2.84
CA LEU A 67 -1.28 -5.73 -4.06
C LEU A 67 -0.11 -4.76 -4.04
N VAL A 68 0.56 -4.64 -5.18
CA VAL A 68 1.60 -3.62 -5.41
C VAL A 68 1.37 -2.91 -6.73
N ALA A 69 1.67 -1.61 -6.74
CA ALA A 69 1.57 -0.76 -7.91
C ALA A 69 2.96 -0.44 -8.48
N ASP A 70 3.08 -0.34 -9.80
CA ASP A 70 4.35 -0.21 -10.51
C ASP A 70 5.03 1.15 -10.34
N GLN A 71 4.29 2.18 -9.96
CA GLN A 71 4.82 3.53 -9.72
C GLN A 71 4.85 3.93 -8.24
N ASP A 72 4.62 3.01 -7.29
CA ASP A 72 4.72 3.31 -5.84
C ASP A 72 6.16 3.69 -5.45
N GLN A 73 6.36 4.97 -5.09
CA GLN A 73 7.63 5.49 -4.59
C GLN A 73 7.71 5.55 -3.06
N LEU A 74 6.59 5.36 -2.35
CA LEU A 74 6.56 5.35 -0.89
C LEU A 74 7.00 3.99 -0.34
N ILE A 75 6.57 2.91 -0.99
CA ILE A 75 6.93 1.54 -0.65
C ILE A 75 7.70 0.90 -1.82
N PRO A 76 9.05 0.88 -1.76
CA PRO A 76 9.85 0.28 -2.81
C PRO A 76 9.58 -1.23 -2.97
N GLU A 77 9.79 -1.77 -4.17
CA GLU A 77 9.58 -3.20 -4.52
C GLU A 77 10.25 -4.14 -3.50
N ALA A 78 11.49 -3.86 -3.10
CA ALA A 78 12.21 -4.69 -2.12
C ALA A 78 11.46 -4.83 -0.77
N ARG A 79 10.74 -3.79 -0.34
CA ARG A 79 9.92 -3.84 0.88
C ARG A 79 8.64 -4.66 0.69
N ALA A 80 8.06 -4.61 -0.51
CA ALA A 80 6.94 -5.48 -0.84
C ALA A 80 7.37 -6.95 -0.88
N GLU A 81 8.55 -7.27 -1.43
CA GLU A 81 9.13 -8.62 -1.43
C GLU A 81 9.43 -9.14 -0.01
N GLU A 82 9.99 -8.29 0.85
CA GLU A 82 10.18 -8.60 2.27
C GLU A 82 8.83 -8.91 2.94
N THR A 83 7.80 -8.11 2.66
CA THR A 83 6.44 -8.31 3.21
C THR A 83 5.82 -9.62 2.70
N SER A 84 5.96 -9.91 1.40
CA SER A 84 5.51 -11.17 0.79
C SER A 84 6.17 -12.38 1.45
N THR A 85 7.49 -12.31 1.65
CA THR A 85 8.26 -13.37 2.32
C THR A 85 7.82 -13.54 3.77
N ALA A 86 7.66 -12.45 4.51
CA ALA A 86 7.25 -12.47 5.91
C ALA A 86 5.83 -13.02 6.11
N LEU A 87 4.92 -12.75 5.17
CA LEU A 87 3.54 -13.24 5.21
C LEU A 87 3.40 -14.66 4.61
N GLY A 88 4.35 -15.10 3.78
CA GLY A 88 4.19 -16.31 2.96
C GLY A 88 3.10 -16.16 1.89
N VAL A 89 2.85 -14.94 1.42
CA VAL A 89 1.76 -14.59 0.49
C VAL A 89 2.36 -14.03 -0.79
N PRO A 90 2.00 -14.55 -1.98
CA PRO A 90 2.53 -14.05 -3.24
C PRO A 90 2.06 -12.62 -3.51
N ILE A 91 2.95 -11.82 -4.12
CA ILE A 91 2.60 -10.49 -4.62
C ILE A 91 1.72 -10.63 -5.86
N THR A 92 0.64 -9.86 -5.90
CA THR A 92 -0.14 -9.56 -7.10
C THR A 92 0.20 -8.14 -7.55
N ARG A 93 0.78 -8.01 -8.74
CA ARG A 93 1.20 -6.74 -9.34
C ARG A 93 0.09 -6.20 -10.23
N LEU A 94 -0.34 -4.97 -9.97
CA LEU A 94 -1.41 -4.35 -10.75
C LEU A 94 -1.07 -4.31 -12.25
N ALA A 95 0.13 -3.86 -12.60
CA ALA A 95 0.55 -3.72 -13.99
C ALA A 95 0.65 -5.05 -14.75
N THR A 96 1.32 -6.05 -14.20
CA THR A 96 1.62 -7.30 -14.94
C THR A 96 0.54 -8.37 -14.79
N ASP A 97 -0.09 -8.45 -13.62
CA ASP A 97 -1.04 -9.54 -13.33
C ASP A 97 -2.48 -9.12 -13.65
N TRP A 98 -2.80 -7.84 -13.46
CA TRP A 98 -4.14 -7.29 -13.73
C TRP A 98 -4.22 -6.37 -14.95
N GLY A 99 -3.08 -6.01 -15.56
CA GLY A 99 -3.04 -5.10 -16.71
C GLY A 99 -3.33 -3.64 -16.36
N LEU A 100 -3.21 -3.28 -15.08
CA LEU A 100 -3.51 -1.96 -14.52
C LEU A 100 -2.21 -1.24 -14.17
N SER A 101 -1.50 -0.75 -15.19
CA SER A 101 -0.25 0.00 -15.05
C SER A 101 -0.49 1.49 -14.75
N GLY A 102 0.56 2.17 -14.30
CA GLY A 102 0.53 3.63 -14.09
C GLY A 102 0.00 4.05 -12.72
N HIS A 103 -0.18 3.08 -11.82
CA HIS A 103 -0.70 3.30 -10.48
C HIS A 103 0.42 3.50 -9.45
N GLY A 104 0.16 4.33 -8.45
CA GLY A 104 1.11 4.65 -7.37
C GLY A 104 0.64 4.14 -6.01
N HIS A 105 1.22 4.70 -4.95
CA HIS A 105 0.90 4.31 -3.57
C HIS A 105 -0.60 4.44 -3.23
N ASN A 106 -1.25 5.44 -3.80
CA ASN A 106 -2.64 5.77 -3.50
C ASN A 106 -3.61 5.16 -4.52
N PHE A 107 -3.28 4.04 -5.16
CA PHE A 107 -4.08 3.40 -6.22
C PHE A 107 -5.58 3.21 -5.88
N ILE A 108 -5.96 3.19 -4.61
CA ILE A 108 -7.36 3.13 -4.14
C ILE A 108 -8.18 4.41 -4.37
N ILE A 109 -7.55 5.54 -4.67
CA ILE A 109 -8.20 6.83 -4.98
C ILE A 109 -7.73 7.42 -6.32
N GLU A 110 -6.99 6.64 -7.09
CA GLU A 110 -6.49 7.05 -8.40
C GLU A 110 -7.54 6.80 -9.50
N MET A 111 -7.33 7.41 -10.67
CA MET A 111 -8.17 7.17 -11.84
C MET A 111 -8.10 5.69 -12.24
N GLY A 112 -9.26 5.04 -12.44
CA GLY A 112 -9.31 3.60 -12.75
C GLY A 112 -9.32 2.68 -11.54
N SER A 113 -9.31 3.23 -10.32
CA SER A 113 -9.43 2.48 -9.07
C SER A 113 -10.72 1.64 -8.97
N GLU A 114 -11.75 1.97 -9.75
CA GLU A 114 -12.97 1.18 -9.85
C GLU A 114 -12.73 -0.24 -10.39
N GLU A 115 -11.81 -0.40 -11.35
CA GLU A 115 -11.45 -1.73 -11.85
C GLU A 115 -10.68 -2.52 -10.78
N ILE A 116 -9.75 -1.87 -10.06
CA ILE A 116 -9.05 -2.46 -8.91
C ILE A 116 -10.07 -2.95 -7.88
N ALA A 117 -11.06 -2.12 -7.54
CA ALA A 117 -12.11 -2.47 -6.58
C ALA A 117 -12.91 -3.69 -7.04
N GLN A 118 -13.26 -3.79 -8.33
CA GLN A 118 -13.96 -4.96 -8.88
C GLN A 118 -13.10 -6.24 -8.79
N ARG A 119 -11.79 -6.16 -9.05
CA ARG A 119 -10.88 -7.31 -8.92
C ARG A 119 -10.74 -7.76 -7.47
N VAL A 120 -10.68 -6.82 -6.53
CA VAL A 120 -10.66 -7.10 -5.09
C VAL A 120 -11.97 -7.75 -4.64
N ASP A 121 -13.12 -7.24 -5.09
CA ASP A 121 -14.44 -7.81 -4.77
C ASP A 121 -14.60 -9.24 -5.31
N ALA A 122 -14.13 -9.48 -6.55
CA ALA A 122 -14.10 -10.82 -7.15
C ALA A 122 -13.18 -11.77 -6.37
N TRP A 123 -12.01 -11.29 -5.92
CA TRP A 123 -11.11 -12.07 -5.08
C TRP A 123 -11.75 -12.40 -3.72
N LEU A 124 -12.33 -11.42 -3.03
CA LEU A 124 -13.04 -11.60 -1.76
C LEU A 124 -14.15 -12.65 -1.89
N SER A 125 -14.96 -12.55 -2.95
CA SER A 125 -16.04 -13.50 -3.25
C SER A 125 -15.54 -14.92 -3.54
N SER A 126 -14.26 -15.09 -3.89
CA SER A 126 -13.65 -16.41 -4.15
C SER A 126 -13.06 -17.07 -2.90
N VAL A 127 -12.83 -16.30 -1.84
CA VAL A 127 -12.19 -16.77 -0.59
C VAL A 127 -13.14 -16.75 0.63
N CYS A 128 -14.33 -16.15 0.50
CA CYS A 128 -15.45 -16.23 1.44
C CYS A 128 -16.41 -17.36 1.06
#